data_AF-A0AAU4WUY8-F1
#
_entry.id   AF-A0AAU4WUY8-F1
#
_cell.length_a   1.000
_cell.length_b   1.000
_cell.length_c   1.000
_cell.angle_alpha   90.00
_cell.angle_beta   90.00
_cell.angle_gamma   90.00
#
_symmetry.space_group_name_H-M   'P 1'
#
loop_
_entity.id
_entity.type
_entity.pdbx_description
1 polymer ?
#
loop_
_entity_poly.entity_id
_entity_poly.type
_entity_poly.pdbx_seq_one_letter_code
_entity_poly.pdbx_strand_id
1 'polypeptide(L)'
;MVLLSCPLRLTRRSGTSHPRLTERVLPEPIYIPAVKELNDDLKTSKTATFGQLLSILFEDIEHQLPQLESSFNQLRAQLNVVPGDDGTAKDERLSEVKEIESLIQRNLQESFPRAQVRLEIPPPQLRSLLDEAQISVNDGISGPFKTKGDGLRRSVAFAILRAYVDLKTLRPVRADSSQQPSLLLFEEPEVFLHPQAQRKLFEALTLFSKYNDVLVSTHASAFCAPGATQTFVKVVKDHSLIPPASRTCVVDLSEMDARDQFEIITHENNEAAFFASSVLLVEGPSDRTLLTHIARTLNPQWDFDKHGAAIAKVEGKGSIERYRRFFQRFEMRVAVVADLDVLLSGFDKLGASVECRQLREKVVSKVQELVAAEDTKPSSDTLKSLARSGSARSLWEQAQLKNEEHAQGLCTFEELNCAIDAFFARSISGTALRILAEAEDPQLKEMKSQLLRMLRLEDIYVWERGAIEAYYPALEANESNKKNDRARGFCEHYTTADSIRSLPAFRDAAACEFDLVFETFFRSTLPLPNTAEIPEQAASAKDAPPATTAATG
;
A
#
# COMPACT_ATOMS: atom_id res chain seq x y z
N MET A 1 3.97 -2.07 -8.18
CA MET A 1 3.11 -1.87 -9.36
C MET A 1 1.68 -2.21 -8.96
N VAL A 2 0.73 -1.32 -9.20
CA VAL A 2 -0.69 -1.51 -8.86
C VAL A 2 -1.43 -1.74 -10.17
N LEU A 3 -2.12 -2.88 -10.30
CA LEU A 3 -2.99 -3.14 -11.44
C LEU A 3 -4.44 -2.99 -10.97
N LEU A 4 -5.14 -2.00 -11.51
CA LEU A 4 -6.58 -1.83 -11.32
C LEU A 4 -7.26 -2.29 -12.62
N SER A 5 -7.68 -3.55 -12.65
CA SER A 5 -8.31 -4.16 -13.83
C SER A 5 -9.83 -4.01 -13.82
N CYS A 6 -10.42 -3.71 -14.98
CA CYS A 6 -11.85 -3.88 -15.18
C CYS A 6 -12.17 -5.40 -15.22
N PRO A 7 -13.25 -5.90 -14.58
CA PRO A 7 -13.65 -7.30 -14.72
C PRO A 7 -13.93 -7.61 -16.21
N LEU A 8 -13.00 -8.34 -16.82
CA LEU A 8 -12.89 -8.57 -18.26
C LEU A 8 -14.20 -9.08 -18.90
N ARG A 9 -14.74 -8.30 -19.85
CA ARG A 9 -15.56 -8.80 -20.97
C ARG A 9 -14.66 -9.24 -22.14
N LEU A 10 -13.71 -10.15 -21.92
CA LEU A 10 -13.08 -10.88 -23.04
C LEU A 10 -14.03 -11.98 -23.51
N THR A 11 -15.10 -11.60 -24.20
CA THR A 11 -15.92 -12.58 -24.92
C THR A 11 -15.15 -13.04 -26.16
N ARG A 12 -14.67 -14.29 -26.13
CA ARG A 12 -14.25 -15.04 -27.33
C ARG A 12 -15.40 -14.99 -28.34
N ARG A 13 -15.31 -14.15 -29.37
CA ARG A 13 -16.11 -14.35 -30.59
C ARG A 13 -15.42 -15.46 -31.40
N SER A 14 -16.03 -16.64 -31.40
CA SER A 14 -15.63 -17.78 -32.24
C SER A 14 -15.62 -17.40 -33.72
N GLY A 15 -14.59 -17.87 -34.41
CA GLY A 15 -14.16 -17.33 -35.69
C GLY A 15 -14.94 -17.76 -36.93
N THR A 16 -14.77 -16.95 -37.97
CA THR A 16 -14.73 -17.37 -39.37
C THR A 16 -13.62 -16.58 -40.08
N SER A 17 -12.77 -17.30 -40.78
CA SER A 17 -11.51 -16.89 -41.38
C SER A 17 -11.65 -15.84 -42.49
N HIS A 18 -11.26 -14.59 -42.22
CA HIS A 18 -10.92 -13.60 -43.24
C HIS A 18 -9.61 -12.89 -42.87
N PRO A 19 -8.60 -12.82 -43.77
CA PRO A 19 -7.25 -12.34 -43.48
C PRO A 19 -7.12 -10.80 -43.43
N ARG A 20 -8.16 -10.07 -43.00
CA ARG A 20 -8.15 -8.60 -42.84
C ARG A 20 -8.59 -8.10 -41.45
N LEU A 21 -8.67 -8.98 -40.44
CA LEU A 21 -9.24 -8.66 -39.12
C LEU A 21 -8.22 -8.62 -37.97
N THR A 22 -6.91 -8.50 -38.23
CA THR A 22 -5.89 -8.58 -37.18
C THR A 22 -5.55 -7.28 -36.45
N GLU A 23 -6.17 -6.14 -36.74
CA GLU A 23 -5.65 -4.85 -36.24
C GLU A 23 -6.33 -4.20 -35.01
N ARG A 24 -7.42 -4.71 -34.41
CA ARG A 24 -8.02 -4.02 -33.25
C ARG A 24 -8.66 -4.93 -32.19
N VAL A 25 -7.88 -5.86 -31.63
CA VAL A 25 -8.31 -6.65 -30.46
C VAL A 25 -7.80 -6.07 -29.15
N LEU A 26 -6.70 -5.30 -29.17
CA LEU A 26 -6.10 -4.72 -27.96
C LEU A 26 -6.61 -3.29 -27.73
N PRO A 27 -6.84 -2.89 -26.45
CA PRO A 27 -7.18 -1.53 -26.09
C PRO A 27 -6.04 -0.56 -26.49
N GLU A 28 -6.39 0.67 -26.86
CA GLU A 28 -5.41 1.69 -27.21
C GLU A 28 -4.72 2.21 -25.92
N PRO A 29 -3.37 2.17 -25.82
CA PRO A 29 -2.67 2.56 -24.61
C PRO A 29 -2.54 4.09 -24.51
N ILE A 30 -2.93 4.64 -23.36
CA ILE A 30 -2.68 6.03 -22.96
C ILE A 30 -1.56 5.98 -21.93
N TYR A 31 -0.35 6.37 -22.31
CA TYR A 31 0.81 6.36 -21.43
C TYR A 31 1.09 7.75 -20.85
N ILE A 32 1.16 7.85 -19.52
CA ILE A 32 1.53 9.06 -18.80
C ILE A 32 2.85 8.81 -18.06
N PRO A 33 4.00 9.32 -18.56
CA PRO A 33 5.30 9.07 -17.94
C PRO A 33 5.51 9.84 -16.64
N ALA A 34 6.59 9.48 -15.94
CA ALA A 34 7.15 10.27 -14.86
C ALA A 34 7.79 11.58 -15.38
N VAL A 35 7.94 12.57 -14.49
CA VAL A 35 8.14 14.00 -14.81
C VAL A 35 9.33 14.33 -15.73
N LYS A 36 10.34 13.46 -15.84
CA LYS A 36 11.52 13.72 -16.67
C LYS A 36 11.21 13.84 -18.17
N GLU A 37 10.07 13.32 -18.64
CA GLU A 37 9.74 13.25 -20.08
C GLU A 37 8.50 14.05 -20.48
N LEU A 38 7.84 14.75 -19.54
CA LEU A 38 6.57 15.44 -19.80
C LEU A 38 6.66 16.57 -20.85
N ASN A 39 7.84 17.14 -21.14
CA ASN A 39 7.87 18.33 -22.03
C ASN A 39 7.37 18.07 -23.46
N ASP A 40 7.57 16.86 -24.01
CA ASP A 40 7.10 16.50 -25.35
C ASP A 40 5.70 15.86 -25.37
N ASP A 41 5.33 15.13 -24.30
CA ASP A 41 4.04 14.43 -24.15
C ASP A 41 2.89 15.30 -23.64
N LEU A 42 3.18 16.57 -23.29
CA LEU A 42 2.21 17.58 -22.88
C LEU A 42 1.68 18.44 -24.04
N LYS A 43 1.95 18.05 -25.30
CA LYS A 43 1.30 18.68 -26.45
C LYS A 43 -0.19 18.30 -26.46
N THR A 44 -1.01 19.18 -27.01
CA THR A 44 -2.45 18.93 -27.22
C THR A 44 -2.74 18.14 -28.49
N SER A 45 -1.70 17.83 -29.28
CA SER A 45 -1.78 16.92 -30.42
C SER A 45 -2.25 15.53 -30.01
N LYS A 46 -3.05 14.87 -30.84
CA LYS A 46 -3.56 13.50 -30.66
C LYS A 46 -2.55 12.43 -30.20
N THR A 47 -1.26 12.53 -30.58
CA THR A 47 -0.24 11.55 -30.18
C THR A 47 0.29 11.77 -28.76
N ALA A 48 0.09 12.96 -28.21
CA ALA A 48 0.54 13.32 -26.89
C ALA A 48 -0.55 12.98 -25.86
N THR A 49 -0.12 12.49 -24.70
CA THR A 49 -0.97 11.96 -23.63
C THR A 49 -2.10 12.92 -23.23
N PHE A 50 -1.81 14.22 -23.17
CA PHE A 50 -2.80 15.24 -22.83
C PHE A 50 -3.77 15.49 -23.96
N GLY A 51 -3.31 15.48 -25.21
CA GLY A 51 -4.18 15.51 -26.38
C GLY A 51 -5.15 14.34 -26.41
N GLN A 52 -4.71 13.14 -26.00
CA GLN A 52 -5.58 11.96 -25.87
C GLN A 52 -6.64 12.15 -24.78
N LEU A 53 -6.25 12.57 -23.56
CA LEU A 53 -7.20 12.81 -22.47
C LEU A 53 -8.22 13.91 -22.81
N LEU A 54 -7.78 14.98 -23.48
CA LEU A 54 -8.65 16.03 -23.98
C LEU A 54 -9.56 15.54 -25.11
N SER A 55 -9.04 14.73 -26.03
CA SER A 55 -9.84 14.15 -27.12
C SER A 55 -11.02 13.37 -26.57
N ILE A 56 -10.80 12.61 -25.49
CA ILE A 56 -11.88 11.88 -24.81
C ILE A 56 -12.93 12.84 -24.23
N LEU A 57 -12.51 13.98 -23.65
CA LEU A 57 -13.45 15.01 -23.19
C LEU A 57 -14.20 15.66 -24.36
N PHE A 58 -13.54 15.82 -25.52
CA PHE A 58 -14.11 16.46 -26.71
C PHE A 58 -15.07 15.54 -27.48
N GLU A 59 -14.86 14.23 -27.48
CA GLU A 59 -15.81 13.24 -28.03
C GLU A 59 -17.21 13.43 -27.41
N ASP A 60 -17.26 13.71 -26.10
CA ASP A 60 -18.52 13.94 -25.40
C ASP A 60 -19.21 15.27 -25.81
N ILE A 61 -18.53 16.18 -26.53
CA ILE A 61 -19.07 17.47 -27.02
C ILE A 61 -19.33 17.45 -28.54
N GLU A 62 -18.83 16.44 -29.26
CA GLU A 62 -18.90 16.34 -30.74
C GLU A 62 -20.35 16.45 -31.25
N HIS A 63 -21.31 15.88 -30.52
CA HIS A 63 -22.74 15.93 -30.86
C HIS A 63 -23.38 17.33 -30.80
N GLN A 64 -22.73 18.31 -30.17
CA GLN A 64 -23.23 19.70 -30.05
C GLN A 64 -22.66 20.63 -31.11
N LEU A 65 -21.74 20.15 -31.95
CA LEU A 65 -21.01 20.93 -32.93
C LEU A 65 -21.56 20.93 -34.40
N PRO A 66 -22.78 20.45 -34.75
CA PRO A 66 -23.29 20.57 -36.13
C PRO A 66 -23.32 21.99 -36.68
N GLN A 67 -23.51 23.00 -35.82
CA GLN A 67 -23.49 24.42 -36.20
C GLN A 67 -22.08 24.91 -36.57
N LEU A 68 -21.03 24.26 -36.06
CA LEU A 68 -19.66 24.58 -36.43
C LEU A 68 -19.33 24.01 -37.81
N GLU A 69 -19.78 22.79 -38.10
CA GLU A 69 -19.59 22.16 -39.42
C GLU A 69 -20.26 22.96 -40.55
N SER A 70 -21.46 23.50 -40.30
CA SER A 70 -22.13 24.35 -41.30
C SER A 70 -21.33 25.63 -41.57
N SER A 71 -20.71 26.22 -40.55
CA SER A 71 -19.85 27.40 -40.68
C SER A 71 -18.56 27.08 -41.47
N PHE A 72 -17.95 25.92 -41.26
CA PHE A 72 -16.80 25.48 -42.05
C PHE A 72 -17.16 25.19 -43.51
N ASN A 73 -18.34 24.63 -43.76
CA ASN A 73 -18.83 24.41 -45.13
C ASN A 73 -19.09 25.73 -45.86
N GLN A 74 -19.61 26.75 -45.17
CA GLN A 74 -19.74 28.10 -45.74
C GLN A 74 -18.38 28.72 -46.09
N LEU A 75 -17.41 28.65 -45.17
CA LEU A 75 -16.06 29.13 -45.42
C LEU A 75 -15.42 28.41 -46.62
N ARG A 76 -15.61 27.08 -46.71
CA ARG A 76 -15.13 26.28 -47.84
C ARG A 76 -15.73 26.73 -49.17
N ALA A 77 -17.03 27.01 -49.21
CA ALA A 77 -17.72 27.49 -50.42
C ALA A 77 -17.21 28.87 -50.88
N GLN A 78 -16.86 29.75 -49.94
CA GLN A 78 -16.30 31.07 -50.24
C GLN A 78 -14.86 31.04 -50.76
N LEU A 79 -14.11 29.96 -50.48
CA LEU A 79 -12.69 29.87 -50.80
C LEU A 79 -12.38 28.85 -51.91
N ASN A 80 -13.26 27.86 -52.12
CA ASN A 80 -13.06 26.78 -53.08
C ASN A 80 -14.23 26.63 -54.05
N VAL A 81 -13.93 26.06 -55.21
CA VAL A 81 -14.97 25.59 -56.14
C VAL A 81 -15.57 24.30 -55.58
N VAL A 82 -16.88 24.31 -55.30
CA VAL A 82 -17.60 23.16 -54.78
C VAL A 82 -18.39 22.52 -55.93
N PRO A 83 -18.38 21.18 -56.08
CA PRO A 83 -19.26 20.51 -57.03
C PRO A 83 -20.73 20.74 -56.62
N GLY A 84 -21.55 21.24 -57.54
CA GLY A 84 -22.99 21.33 -57.34
C GLY A 84 -23.65 19.95 -57.44
N ASP A 85 -24.86 19.84 -56.89
CA ASP A 85 -25.61 18.57 -56.80
C ASP A 85 -25.85 17.90 -58.17
N ASP A 86 -25.80 18.67 -59.26
CA ASP A 86 -26.00 18.22 -60.65
C ASP A 86 -24.69 17.86 -61.38
N GLY A 87 -23.55 17.80 -60.69
CA GLY A 87 -22.23 17.53 -61.28
C GLY A 87 -21.62 18.73 -62.03
N THR A 88 -22.30 19.88 -62.04
CA THR A 88 -21.75 21.16 -62.53
C THR A 88 -21.00 21.88 -61.41
N ALA A 89 -19.81 22.39 -61.71
CA ALA A 89 -19.01 23.11 -60.72
C ALA A 89 -19.63 24.49 -60.45
N LYS A 90 -20.03 24.77 -59.21
CA LYS A 90 -20.58 26.07 -58.82
C LYS A 90 -19.47 26.88 -58.14
N ASP A 91 -18.98 27.91 -58.83
CA ASP A 91 -17.90 28.76 -58.32
C ASP A 91 -18.47 29.96 -57.55
N GLU A 92 -18.78 29.75 -56.27
CA GLU A 92 -19.26 30.77 -55.32
C GLU A 92 -18.12 31.42 -54.53
N ARG A 93 -16.87 31.28 -54.99
CA ARG A 93 -15.72 31.89 -54.31
C ARG A 93 -15.81 33.41 -54.30
N LEU A 94 -15.19 34.01 -53.29
CA LEU A 94 -14.98 35.46 -53.19
C LEU A 94 -14.32 36.01 -54.47
N SER A 95 -14.74 37.20 -54.90
CA SER A 95 -14.22 37.89 -56.08
C SER A 95 -12.70 37.98 -56.08
N GLU A 96 -12.13 38.34 -54.93
CA GLU A 96 -10.72 38.56 -54.70
C GLU A 96 -9.91 37.25 -54.87
N VAL A 97 -10.47 36.11 -54.46
CA VAL A 97 -9.85 34.79 -54.63
C VAL A 97 -9.76 34.43 -56.11
N LYS A 98 -10.81 34.74 -56.90
CA LYS A 98 -10.83 34.54 -58.35
C LYS A 98 -9.83 35.43 -59.06
N GLU A 99 -9.68 36.68 -58.61
CA GLU A 99 -8.71 37.63 -59.16
C GLU A 99 -7.27 37.18 -58.91
N ILE A 100 -6.96 36.72 -57.70
CA ILE A 100 -5.63 36.19 -57.34
C ILE A 100 -5.29 34.98 -58.20
N GLU A 101 -6.19 34.00 -58.33
CA GLU A 101 -5.98 32.82 -59.18
C GLU A 101 -5.72 33.22 -60.64
N SER A 102 -6.51 34.18 -61.16
CA SER A 102 -6.36 34.70 -62.52
C SER A 102 -5.04 35.43 -62.75
N LEU A 103 -4.57 36.21 -61.77
CA LEU A 103 -3.28 36.91 -61.81
C LEU A 103 -2.11 35.93 -61.82
N ILE A 104 -2.14 34.92 -60.94
CA ILE A 104 -1.11 33.88 -60.89
C ILE A 104 -1.08 33.12 -62.21
N GLN A 105 -2.25 32.75 -62.75
CA GLN A 105 -2.34 32.07 -64.04
C GLN A 105 -1.75 32.90 -65.18
N ARG A 106 -2.09 34.19 -65.25
CA ARG A 106 -1.57 35.09 -66.29
C ARG A 106 -0.04 35.15 -66.25
N ASN A 107 0.53 35.39 -65.07
CA ASN A 107 1.99 35.48 -64.90
C ASN A 107 2.69 34.16 -65.24
N LEU A 108 2.09 33.01 -64.88
CA LEU A 108 2.66 31.71 -65.20
C LEU A 108 2.62 31.40 -66.71
N GLN A 109 1.57 31.85 -67.39
CA GLN A 109 1.38 31.62 -68.82
C GLN A 109 2.35 32.39 -69.71
N GLU A 110 2.99 33.46 -69.20
CA GLU A 110 4.08 34.15 -69.90
C GLU A 110 5.27 33.22 -70.16
N SER A 111 5.53 32.29 -69.23
CA SER A 111 6.62 31.30 -69.35
C SER A 111 6.12 29.93 -69.83
N PHE A 112 4.90 29.55 -69.50
CA PHE A 112 4.32 28.23 -69.81
C PHE A 112 2.89 28.36 -70.38
N PRO A 113 2.73 28.51 -71.70
CA PRO A 113 1.46 28.88 -72.34
C PRO A 113 0.30 27.89 -72.11
N ARG A 114 0.60 26.64 -71.73
CA ARG A 114 -0.42 25.59 -71.47
C ARG A 114 -0.66 25.33 -69.98
N ALA A 115 -0.01 26.07 -69.09
CA ALA A 115 -0.20 25.89 -67.65
C ALA A 115 -1.56 26.45 -67.20
N GLN A 116 -2.22 25.71 -66.31
CA GLN A 116 -3.45 26.11 -65.64
C GLN A 116 -3.20 26.14 -64.14
N VAL A 117 -3.76 27.14 -63.47
CA VAL A 117 -3.60 27.31 -62.02
C VAL A 117 -4.96 27.11 -61.37
N ARG A 118 -4.98 26.29 -60.31
CA ARG A 118 -6.15 26.09 -59.46
C ARG A 118 -5.72 26.22 -58.01
N LEU A 119 -6.37 27.13 -57.30
CA LEU A 119 -6.17 27.35 -55.88
C LEU A 119 -7.19 26.50 -55.11
N GLU A 120 -6.69 25.58 -54.28
CA GLU A 120 -7.50 24.76 -53.39
C GLU A 120 -7.02 24.95 -51.95
N ILE A 121 -7.94 25.40 -51.09
CA ILE A 121 -7.73 25.63 -49.66
C ILE A 121 -8.43 24.48 -48.92
N PRO A 122 -7.69 23.58 -48.24
CA PRO A 122 -8.31 22.47 -47.53
C PRO A 122 -9.23 22.98 -46.41
N PRO A 123 -10.41 22.36 -46.20
CA PRO A 123 -11.31 22.80 -45.14
C PRO A 123 -10.69 22.55 -43.77
N PRO A 124 -10.85 23.48 -42.80
CA PRO A 124 -10.46 23.22 -41.42
C PRO A 124 -11.31 22.07 -40.87
N GLN A 125 -10.65 21.04 -40.34
CA GLN A 125 -11.34 19.96 -39.64
C GLN A 125 -11.44 20.35 -38.16
N LEU A 126 -12.61 20.12 -37.54
CA LEU A 126 -12.81 20.37 -36.12
C LEU A 126 -11.71 19.72 -35.27
N ARG A 127 -11.31 18.50 -35.63
CA ARG A 127 -10.26 17.73 -34.98
C ARG A 127 -8.90 18.44 -35.02
N SER A 128 -8.55 19.05 -36.16
CA SER A 128 -7.31 19.82 -36.31
C SER A 128 -7.27 21.09 -35.45
N LEU A 129 -8.42 21.72 -35.17
CA LEU A 129 -8.49 22.86 -34.25
C LEU A 129 -8.30 22.44 -32.79
N LEU A 130 -8.77 21.25 -32.42
CA LEU A 130 -8.58 20.70 -31.08
C LEU A 130 -7.12 20.30 -30.84
N ASP A 131 -6.41 19.81 -31.87
CA ASP A 131 -4.97 19.54 -31.82
C ASP A 131 -4.14 20.81 -31.57
N GLU A 132 -4.64 21.99 -31.97
CA GLU A 132 -4.01 23.29 -31.75
C GLU A 132 -4.39 23.96 -30.41
N ALA A 133 -5.35 23.39 -29.66
CA ALA A 133 -5.83 23.99 -28.42
C ALA A 133 -4.67 24.24 -27.44
N GLN A 134 -4.64 25.38 -26.77
CA GLN A 134 -3.64 25.68 -25.74
C GLN A 134 -4.29 25.82 -24.38
N ILE A 135 -3.72 25.16 -23.37
CA ILE A 135 -4.13 25.32 -21.98
C ILE A 135 -3.26 26.43 -21.36
N SER A 136 -3.92 27.47 -20.86
CA SER A 136 -3.30 28.50 -20.01
C SER A 136 -3.73 28.31 -18.55
N VAL A 137 -2.81 28.48 -17.61
CA VAL A 137 -3.11 28.38 -16.17
C VAL A 137 -2.68 29.65 -15.47
N ASN A 138 -3.53 30.15 -14.58
CA ASN A 138 -3.24 31.30 -13.73
C ASN A 138 -3.10 30.84 -12.27
N ASP A 139 -1.88 30.87 -11.77
CA ASP A 139 -1.47 30.57 -10.39
C ASP A 139 -1.00 31.85 -9.64
N GLY A 140 -1.50 33.00 -10.07
CA GLY A 140 -1.03 34.34 -9.68
C GLY A 140 -0.40 35.08 -10.86
N ILE A 141 0.11 34.35 -11.86
CA ILE A 141 0.56 34.88 -13.14
C ILE A 141 -0.08 34.04 -14.25
N SER A 142 -0.80 34.67 -15.17
CA SER A 142 -1.33 33.95 -16.33
C SER A 142 -0.21 33.59 -17.29
N GLY A 143 -0.16 32.33 -17.72
CA GLY A 143 0.79 31.89 -18.73
C GLY A 143 0.45 30.52 -19.32
N PRO A 144 1.13 30.13 -20.41
CA PRO A 144 0.97 28.80 -20.98
C PRO A 144 1.28 27.72 -19.95
N PHE A 145 0.51 26.64 -19.95
CA PHE A 145 0.70 25.51 -19.04
C PHE A 145 2.14 24.96 -19.03
N LYS A 146 2.83 25.00 -20.18
CA LYS A 146 4.23 24.54 -20.34
C LYS A 146 5.24 25.32 -19.51
N THR A 147 4.95 26.57 -19.13
CA THR A 147 5.87 27.42 -18.37
C THR A 147 5.71 27.25 -16.86
N LYS A 148 4.79 26.39 -16.41
CA LYS A 148 4.47 26.19 -14.99
C LYS A 148 5.39 25.17 -14.31
N GLY A 149 5.47 25.21 -12.99
CA GLY A 149 6.21 24.22 -12.21
C GLY A 149 5.62 22.81 -12.33
N ASP A 150 6.43 21.78 -12.12
CA ASP A 150 6.04 20.37 -12.33
C ASP A 150 4.85 19.94 -11.46
N GLY A 151 4.75 20.43 -10.22
CA GLY A 151 3.61 20.13 -9.34
C GLY A 151 2.29 20.67 -9.87
N LEU A 152 2.28 21.90 -10.41
CA LEU A 152 1.09 22.46 -11.05
C LEU A 152 0.79 21.71 -12.35
N ARG A 153 1.82 21.34 -13.12
CA ARG A 153 1.66 20.53 -14.32
C ARG A 153 0.96 19.19 -14.04
N ARG A 154 1.42 18.48 -13.02
CA ARG A 154 0.82 17.21 -12.59
C ARG A 154 -0.60 17.38 -12.06
N SER A 155 -0.86 18.45 -11.31
CA SER A 155 -2.19 18.76 -10.78
C SER A 155 -3.21 18.99 -11.89
N VAL A 156 -2.83 19.60 -13.02
CA VAL A 156 -3.71 19.76 -14.18
C VAL A 156 -3.95 18.42 -14.88
N ALA A 157 -2.93 17.56 -15.03
CA ALA A 157 -3.11 16.20 -15.55
C ALA A 157 -4.19 15.45 -14.76
N PHE A 158 -4.06 15.51 -13.42
CA PHE A 158 -5.01 14.92 -12.51
C PHE A 158 -6.39 15.58 -12.60
N ALA A 159 -6.47 16.90 -12.70
CA ALA A 159 -7.74 17.62 -12.83
C ALA A 159 -8.48 17.23 -14.13
N ILE A 160 -7.77 17.05 -15.24
CA ILE A 160 -8.35 16.59 -16.52
C ILE A 160 -8.86 15.16 -16.36
N LEU A 161 -8.06 14.25 -15.81
CA LEU A 161 -8.49 12.86 -15.56
C LEU A 161 -9.73 12.82 -14.66
N ARG A 162 -9.75 13.63 -13.61
CA ARG A 162 -10.90 13.74 -12.70
C ARG A 162 -12.12 14.31 -13.40
N ALA A 163 -11.97 15.34 -14.22
CA ALA A 163 -13.07 15.91 -15.00
C ALA A 163 -13.67 14.86 -15.94
N TYR A 164 -12.83 14.02 -16.57
CA TYR A 164 -13.30 12.91 -17.40
C TYR A 164 -14.13 11.90 -16.59
N VAL A 165 -13.61 11.48 -15.42
CA VAL A 165 -14.28 10.58 -14.48
C VAL A 165 -15.63 11.17 -14.01
N ASP A 166 -15.65 12.46 -13.67
CA ASP A 166 -16.87 13.17 -13.25
C ASP A 166 -17.89 13.27 -14.39
N LEU A 167 -17.47 13.52 -15.63
CA LEU A 167 -18.36 13.51 -16.79
C LEU A 167 -18.98 12.14 -17.05
N LYS A 168 -18.19 11.05 -16.97
CA LYS A 168 -18.70 9.68 -17.16
C LYS A 168 -19.64 9.23 -16.05
N THR A 169 -19.45 9.71 -14.82
CA THR A 169 -20.38 9.42 -13.71
C THR A 169 -21.69 10.19 -13.83
N LEU A 170 -21.64 11.47 -14.23
CA LEU A 170 -22.82 12.30 -14.44
C LEU A 170 -23.61 11.90 -15.69
N ARG A 171 -22.93 11.39 -16.72
CA ARG A 171 -23.52 10.91 -17.97
C ARG A 171 -23.16 9.43 -18.17
N PRO A 172 -23.80 8.51 -17.43
CA PRO A 172 -23.56 7.08 -17.63
C PRO A 172 -23.96 6.73 -19.06
N VAL A 173 -22.95 6.43 -19.89
CA VAL A 173 -23.16 6.09 -21.29
C VAL A 173 -23.99 4.81 -21.34
N ARG A 174 -25.05 4.79 -22.17
CA ARG A 174 -25.80 3.55 -22.46
C ARG A 174 -24.83 2.53 -23.04
N ALA A 175 -24.96 1.26 -22.65
CA ALA A 175 -24.05 0.15 -22.99
C ALA A 175 -23.82 -0.12 -24.49
N ASP A 176 -24.44 0.66 -25.39
CA ASP A 176 -24.35 0.58 -26.85
C ASP A 176 -23.37 1.59 -27.48
N SER A 177 -22.68 2.44 -26.71
CA SER A 177 -21.59 3.24 -27.30
C SER A 177 -20.42 2.34 -27.66
N SER A 178 -20.06 2.31 -28.94
CA SER A 178 -18.88 1.65 -29.50
C SER A 178 -17.55 2.28 -29.07
N GLN A 179 -17.43 2.79 -27.84
CA GLN A 179 -16.16 3.28 -27.30
C GLN A 179 -15.24 2.07 -27.09
N GLN A 180 -14.11 2.06 -27.78
CA GLN A 180 -13.10 1.02 -27.57
C GLN A 180 -12.55 1.18 -26.15
N PRO A 181 -12.39 0.08 -25.39
CA PRO A 181 -11.74 0.16 -24.09
C PRO A 181 -10.32 0.72 -24.28
N SER A 182 -9.91 1.61 -23.38
CA SER A 182 -8.55 2.16 -23.33
C SER A 182 -7.75 1.52 -22.21
N LEU A 183 -6.43 1.48 -22.37
CA LEU A 183 -5.49 1.02 -21.35
C LEU A 183 -4.69 2.22 -20.83
N LEU A 184 -4.97 2.67 -19.63
CA LEU A 184 -4.24 3.77 -18.99
C LEU A 184 -3.00 3.22 -18.29
N LEU A 185 -1.82 3.65 -18.73
CA LEU A 185 -0.53 3.34 -18.13
C LEU A 185 0.00 4.61 -17.46
N PHE A 186 0.04 4.65 -16.13
CA PHE A 186 0.37 5.87 -15.38
C PHE A 186 1.57 5.64 -14.45
N GLU A 187 2.71 6.25 -14.78
CA GLU A 187 3.90 6.16 -13.95
C GLU A 187 3.95 7.22 -12.86
N GLU A 188 4.15 6.77 -11.62
CA GLU A 188 4.33 7.60 -10.41
C GLU A 188 3.34 8.79 -10.33
N PRO A 189 2.02 8.53 -10.39
CA PRO A 189 1.02 9.60 -10.45
C PRO A 189 1.02 10.47 -9.18
N GLU A 190 1.55 9.97 -8.06
CA GLU A 190 1.71 10.69 -6.79
C GLU A 190 2.81 11.77 -6.76
N VAL A 191 3.75 11.75 -7.70
CA VAL A 191 4.94 12.62 -7.65
C VAL A 191 4.51 14.09 -7.76
N PHE A 192 5.01 14.91 -6.82
CA PHE A 192 4.61 16.31 -6.61
C PHE A 192 3.16 16.56 -6.13
N LEU A 193 2.40 15.52 -5.76
CA LEU A 193 1.08 15.66 -5.15
C LEU A 193 1.14 15.57 -3.63
N HIS A 194 0.43 16.47 -2.95
CA HIS A 194 0.20 16.39 -1.51
C HIS A 194 -0.57 15.10 -1.14
N PRO A 195 -0.38 14.47 0.04
CA PRO A 195 -1.04 13.20 0.41
C PRO A 195 -2.56 13.18 0.24
N GLN A 196 -3.24 14.31 0.50
CA GLN A 196 -4.69 14.42 0.26
C GLN A 196 -5.06 14.33 -1.23
N ALA A 197 -4.22 14.87 -2.12
CA ALA A 197 -4.41 14.79 -3.56
C ALA A 197 -4.10 13.37 -4.08
N GLN A 198 -3.13 12.67 -3.50
CA GLN A 198 -2.83 11.27 -3.82
C GLN A 198 -4.04 10.35 -3.55
N ARG A 199 -4.75 10.54 -2.43
CA ARG A 199 -5.97 9.78 -2.12
C ARG A 199 -7.09 10.03 -3.14
N LYS A 200 -7.33 11.30 -3.48
CA LYS A 200 -8.34 11.68 -4.50
C LYS A 200 -7.98 11.13 -5.88
N LEU A 201 -6.70 11.08 -6.21
CA LEU A 201 -6.18 10.48 -7.43
C LEU A 201 -6.44 8.97 -7.46
N PHE A 202 -6.18 8.27 -6.36
CA PHE A 202 -6.47 6.85 -6.25
C PHE A 202 -7.98 6.55 -6.39
N GLU A 203 -8.85 7.35 -5.77
CA GLU A 203 -10.31 7.26 -5.94
C GLU A 203 -10.72 7.47 -7.40
N ALA A 204 -10.17 8.49 -8.08
CA ALA A 204 -10.46 8.76 -9.48
C ALA A 204 -10.01 7.61 -10.40
N LEU A 205 -8.81 7.06 -10.16
CA LEU A 205 -8.30 5.90 -10.90
C LEU A 205 -9.13 4.64 -10.66
N THR A 206 -9.60 4.43 -9.43
CA THR A 206 -10.51 3.33 -9.07
C THR A 206 -11.86 3.45 -9.78
N LEU A 207 -12.35 4.67 -10.00
CA LEU A 207 -13.58 4.88 -10.76
C LEU A 207 -13.36 4.75 -12.27
N PHE A 208 -12.21 5.22 -12.77
CA PHE A 208 -11.80 5.04 -14.16
C PHE A 208 -11.64 3.55 -14.49
N SER A 209 -11.12 2.74 -13.56
CA SER A 209 -10.91 1.29 -13.76
C SER A 209 -12.21 0.48 -13.90
N LYS A 210 -13.39 1.07 -13.60
CA LYS A 210 -14.68 0.44 -13.86
C LYS A 210 -15.03 0.35 -15.35
N TYR A 211 -14.41 1.19 -16.17
CA TYR A 211 -14.73 1.33 -17.60
C TYR A 211 -13.55 1.01 -18.50
N ASN A 212 -12.33 1.25 -18.02
CA ASN A 212 -11.07 1.10 -18.76
C ASN A 212 -10.07 0.29 -17.91
N ASP A 213 -9.05 -0.28 -18.53
CA ASP A 213 -7.98 -0.95 -17.77
C ASP A 213 -6.93 0.07 -17.31
N VAL A 214 -6.44 -0.07 -16.08
CA VAL A 214 -5.49 0.88 -15.48
C VAL A 214 -4.29 0.13 -14.89
N LEU A 215 -3.09 0.51 -15.31
CA LEU A 215 -1.83 0.05 -14.72
C LEU A 215 -1.05 1.25 -14.18
N VAL A 216 -0.68 1.19 -12.90
CA VAL A 216 0.02 2.26 -12.20
C VAL A 216 1.34 1.74 -11.63
N SER A 217 2.44 2.45 -11.84
CA SER A 217 3.63 2.30 -11.00
C SER A 217 3.58 3.35 -9.89
N THR A 218 3.84 2.94 -8.64
CA THR A 218 3.73 3.85 -7.48
C THR A 218 4.61 3.37 -6.34
N HIS A 219 5.11 4.35 -5.58
CA HIS A 219 5.79 4.24 -4.31
C HIS A 219 4.96 4.85 -3.17
N ALA A 220 3.67 5.12 -3.37
CA ALA A 220 2.79 5.65 -2.33
C ALA A 220 1.99 4.54 -1.62
N SER A 221 2.12 4.44 -0.30
CA SER A 221 1.30 3.54 0.55
C SER A 221 -0.20 3.88 0.52
N ALA A 222 -0.55 5.11 0.10
CA ALA A 222 -1.92 5.59 -0.01
C ALA A 222 -2.73 4.89 -1.13
N PHE A 223 -2.08 4.16 -2.04
CA PHE A 223 -2.72 3.42 -3.14
C PHE A 223 -3.29 2.06 -2.72
N CYS A 224 -3.42 1.80 -1.42
CA CYS A 224 -4.07 0.61 -0.89
C CYS A 224 -5.18 1.01 0.07
N ALA A 225 -6.42 0.64 -0.27
CA ALA A 225 -7.59 0.95 0.53
C ALA A 225 -8.55 -0.25 0.58
N PRO A 226 -9.36 -0.38 1.66
CA PRO A 226 -10.40 -1.41 1.74
C PRO A 226 -11.34 -1.36 0.54
N GLY A 227 -11.64 -2.53 -0.06
CA GLY A 227 -12.54 -2.63 -1.21
C GLY A 227 -11.97 -2.16 -2.56
N ALA A 228 -10.82 -1.47 -2.58
CA ALA A 228 -10.04 -1.16 -3.77
C ALA A 228 -8.80 -2.08 -3.85
N THR A 229 -9.01 -3.36 -3.57
CA THR A 229 -7.98 -4.40 -3.40
C THR A 229 -7.75 -5.25 -4.64
N GLN A 230 -7.97 -4.67 -5.83
CA GLN A 230 -7.62 -5.34 -7.07
C GLN A 230 -6.11 -5.63 -7.13
N THR A 231 -5.73 -6.62 -7.93
CA THR A 231 -4.42 -7.28 -7.93
C THR A 231 -3.23 -6.31 -7.79
N PHE A 232 -2.59 -6.29 -6.62
CA PHE A 232 -1.34 -5.58 -6.40
C PHE A 232 -0.19 -6.45 -6.88
N VAL A 233 0.80 -5.87 -7.55
CA VAL A 233 2.02 -6.58 -7.96
C VAL A 233 3.23 -5.89 -7.34
N LYS A 234 3.75 -6.48 -6.28
CA LYS A 234 5.00 -6.05 -5.66
C LYS A 234 6.15 -6.53 -6.54
N VAL A 235 7.05 -5.62 -6.92
CA VAL A 235 8.25 -5.96 -7.70
C VAL A 235 9.44 -5.86 -6.77
N VAL A 236 10.19 -6.95 -6.62
CA VAL A 236 11.35 -7.02 -5.74
C VAL A 236 12.55 -7.56 -6.49
N LYS A 237 13.74 -7.12 -6.09
CA LYS A 237 14.99 -7.65 -6.63
C LYS A 237 15.40 -8.87 -5.81
N ASP A 238 15.50 -10.02 -6.46
CA ASP A 238 15.94 -11.26 -5.85
C ASP A 238 17.46 -11.32 -5.87
N HIS A 239 18.05 -11.17 -4.70
CA HIS A 239 19.49 -11.24 -4.48
C HIS A 239 20.00 -12.67 -4.23
N SER A 240 19.12 -13.68 -4.19
CA SER A 240 19.52 -15.09 -4.14
C SER A 240 20.05 -15.60 -5.48
N LEU A 241 19.70 -14.92 -6.57
CA LEU A 241 20.16 -15.22 -7.93
C LEU A 241 21.41 -14.40 -8.27
N ILE A 242 22.30 -14.97 -9.09
CA ILE A 242 23.52 -14.33 -9.57
C ILE A 242 23.53 -14.37 -11.11
N PRO A 243 23.39 -13.22 -11.81
CA PRO A 243 23.16 -11.88 -11.27
C PRO A 243 21.76 -11.73 -10.67
N PRO A 244 21.56 -10.78 -9.73
CA PRO A 244 20.25 -10.52 -9.14
C PRO A 244 19.21 -10.16 -10.21
N ALA A 245 18.01 -10.74 -10.11
CA ALA A 245 16.93 -10.56 -11.08
C ALA A 245 15.67 -10.00 -10.42
N SER A 246 14.85 -9.28 -11.19
CA SER A 246 13.55 -8.81 -10.70
C SER A 246 12.55 -9.97 -10.67
N ARG A 247 11.81 -10.10 -9.58
CA ARG A 247 10.65 -10.99 -9.49
C ARG A 247 9.39 -10.23 -9.08
N THR A 248 8.26 -10.75 -9.51
CA THR A 248 6.93 -10.20 -9.20
C THR A 248 6.23 -11.05 -8.16
N CYS A 249 5.72 -10.43 -7.13
CA CYS A 249 4.86 -11.03 -6.11
C CYS A 249 3.44 -10.48 -6.31
N VAL A 250 2.51 -11.37 -6.66
CA VAL A 250 1.09 -11.01 -6.77
C VAL A 250 0.50 -11.02 -5.37
N VAL A 251 -0.01 -9.88 -4.94
CA VAL A 251 -0.65 -9.69 -3.65
C VAL A 251 -2.16 -9.67 -3.87
N ASP A 252 -2.81 -10.74 -3.42
CA ASP A 252 -4.26 -10.91 -3.51
C ASP A 252 -4.89 -10.79 -2.11
N LEU A 253 -5.67 -9.71 -1.92
CA LEU A 253 -6.39 -9.43 -0.69
C LEU A 253 -7.90 -9.70 -0.84
N SER A 254 -8.37 -10.26 -1.96
CA SER A 254 -9.78 -10.48 -2.24
C SER A 254 -10.43 -11.52 -1.32
N GLU A 255 -9.64 -12.48 -0.82
CA GLU A 255 -10.08 -13.51 0.13
C GLU A 255 -10.21 -13.01 1.58
N MET A 256 -9.70 -11.82 1.89
CA MET A 256 -9.87 -11.23 3.23
C MET A 256 -11.29 -10.71 3.38
N ASP A 257 -11.92 -10.95 4.52
CA ASP A 257 -13.25 -10.40 4.79
C ASP A 257 -13.20 -8.86 4.89
N ALA A 258 -14.33 -8.23 4.58
CA ALA A 258 -14.42 -6.77 4.51
C ALA A 258 -14.12 -6.09 5.86
N ARG A 259 -14.40 -6.76 6.98
CA ARG A 259 -14.10 -6.23 8.32
C ARG A 259 -12.60 -6.24 8.57
N ASP A 260 -11.93 -7.36 8.28
CA ASP A 260 -10.47 -7.47 8.40
C ASP A 260 -9.76 -6.48 7.48
N GLN A 261 -10.22 -6.30 6.24
CA GLN A 261 -9.70 -5.27 5.34
C GLN A 261 -9.83 -3.88 5.95
N PHE A 262 -10.98 -3.54 6.54
CA PHE A 262 -11.20 -2.23 7.14
C PHE A 262 -10.35 -1.98 8.40
N GLU A 263 -10.16 -3.00 9.25
CA GLU A 263 -9.36 -2.88 10.47
C GLU A 263 -7.84 -2.86 10.18
N ILE A 264 -7.36 -3.63 9.18
CA ILE A 264 -5.92 -3.85 8.95
C ILE A 264 -5.35 -2.88 7.91
N ILE A 265 -6.07 -2.56 6.83
CA ILE A 265 -5.57 -1.71 5.74
C ILE A 265 -5.61 -0.24 6.18
N THR A 266 -4.54 0.17 6.87
CA THR A 266 -4.31 1.52 7.37
C THR A 266 -3.01 2.09 6.79
N HIS A 267 -2.82 3.40 6.89
CA HIS A 267 -1.59 4.03 6.39
C HIS A 267 -0.32 3.40 6.97
N GLU A 268 -0.29 3.16 8.29
CA GLU A 268 0.87 2.58 8.99
C GLU A 268 1.16 1.15 8.49
N ASN A 269 0.13 0.30 8.39
CA ASN A 269 0.30 -1.09 7.96
C ASN A 269 0.62 -1.18 6.47
N ASN A 270 0.06 -0.30 5.64
CA ASN A 270 0.37 -0.25 4.21
C ASN A 270 1.82 0.15 3.97
N GLU A 271 2.31 1.17 4.67
CA GLU A 271 3.72 1.58 4.60
C GLU A 271 4.65 0.42 4.96
N ALA A 272 4.36 -0.29 6.04
CA ALA A 272 5.08 -1.50 6.41
C ALA A 272 4.99 -2.58 5.30
N ALA A 273 3.78 -2.87 4.80
CA ALA A 273 3.53 -3.92 3.81
C ALA A 273 4.28 -3.70 2.48
N PHE A 274 4.33 -2.46 2.02
CA PHE A 274 4.95 -2.10 0.75
C PHE A 274 6.46 -1.96 0.82
N PHE A 275 6.99 -1.35 1.89
CA PHE A 275 8.38 -0.88 1.92
C PHE A 275 9.29 -1.67 2.86
N ALA A 276 8.74 -2.38 3.85
CA ALA A 276 9.57 -3.18 4.74
C ALA A 276 9.86 -4.58 4.17
N SER A 277 11.01 -5.13 4.57
CA SER A 277 11.45 -6.50 4.30
C SER A 277 10.88 -7.49 5.32
N SER A 278 10.66 -7.00 6.54
CA SER A 278 10.13 -7.77 7.66
C SER A 278 9.25 -6.91 8.55
N VAL A 279 8.35 -7.56 9.30
CA VAL A 279 7.50 -6.88 10.28
C VAL A 279 7.51 -7.63 11.61
N LEU A 280 7.59 -6.87 12.70
CA LEU A 280 7.43 -7.35 14.07
C LEU A 280 6.03 -6.94 14.56
N LEU A 281 5.17 -7.91 14.82
CA LEU A 281 3.84 -7.70 15.38
C LEU A 281 3.93 -7.56 16.89
N VAL A 282 3.32 -6.52 17.45
CA VAL A 282 3.31 -6.22 18.89
C VAL A 282 1.89 -5.92 19.37
N GLU A 283 1.57 -6.22 20.62
CA GLU A 283 0.21 -6.09 21.15
C GLU A 283 -0.23 -4.63 21.36
N GLY A 284 0.69 -3.72 21.68
CA GLY A 284 0.32 -2.35 22.04
C GLY A 284 1.32 -1.25 21.63
N PRO A 285 0.91 0.02 21.78
CA PRO A 285 1.75 1.18 21.47
C PRO A 285 2.94 1.33 22.44
N SER A 286 2.79 0.87 23.69
CA SER A 286 3.87 0.80 24.67
C SER A 286 5.02 -0.07 24.17
N ASP A 287 4.68 -1.25 23.65
CA ASP A 287 5.63 -2.27 23.23
C ASP A 287 6.40 -1.79 22.00
N ARG A 288 5.70 -1.18 21.03
CA ARG A 288 6.33 -0.56 19.85
C ARG A 288 7.41 0.45 20.26
N THR A 289 7.07 1.36 21.17
CA THR A 289 7.99 2.42 21.60
C THR A 289 9.18 1.81 22.34
N LEU A 290 8.89 0.90 23.27
CA LEU A 290 9.90 0.31 24.12
C LEU A 290 10.86 -0.61 23.37
N LEU A 291 10.35 -1.49 22.50
CA LEU A 291 11.18 -2.40 21.71
C LEU A 291 12.12 -1.64 20.79
N THR A 292 11.67 -0.52 20.21
CA THR A 292 12.51 0.36 19.39
C THR A 292 13.67 0.94 20.22
N HIS A 293 13.37 1.39 21.45
CA HIS A 293 14.36 1.95 22.37
C HIS A 293 15.37 0.90 22.87
N ILE A 294 14.88 -0.24 23.35
CA ILE A 294 15.72 -1.32 23.90
C ILE A 294 16.65 -1.86 22.82
N ALA A 295 16.15 -2.13 21.61
CA ALA A 295 16.95 -2.69 20.52
C ALA A 295 18.16 -1.79 20.22
N ARG A 296 17.93 -0.49 19.97
CA ARG A 296 18.97 0.50 19.69
C ARG A 296 19.95 0.70 20.85
N THR A 297 19.43 0.63 22.08
CA THR A 297 20.23 0.84 23.29
C THR A 297 21.15 -0.34 23.59
N LEU A 298 20.70 -1.58 23.37
CA LEU A 298 21.51 -2.79 23.57
C LEU A 298 22.58 -2.94 22.49
N ASN A 299 22.24 -2.64 21.23
CA ASN A 299 23.17 -2.66 20.12
C ASN A 299 22.75 -1.64 19.05
N PRO A 300 23.59 -0.64 18.71
CA PRO A 300 23.29 0.35 17.67
C PRO A 300 23.07 -0.22 16.25
N GLN A 301 23.44 -1.49 16.03
CA GLN A 301 23.12 -2.23 14.81
C GLN A 301 21.69 -2.79 14.80
N TRP A 302 21.08 -3.03 15.97
CA TRP A 302 19.69 -3.48 16.09
C TRP A 302 18.72 -2.30 15.90
N ASP A 303 18.74 -1.76 14.69
CA ASP A 303 17.91 -0.65 14.28
C ASP A 303 16.94 -1.14 13.20
N PHE A 304 15.65 -1.07 13.52
CA PHE A 304 14.55 -1.45 12.65
C PHE A 304 14.60 -0.69 11.31
N ASP A 305 14.83 0.63 11.36
CA ASP A 305 14.83 1.48 10.17
C ASP A 305 15.99 1.13 9.24
N LYS A 306 17.18 0.84 9.78
CA LYS A 306 18.37 0.48 8.97
C LYS A 306 18.25 -0.88 8.28
N HIS A 307 17.48 -1.80 8.85
CA HIS A 307 17.24 -3.13 8.31
C HIS A 307 15.98 -3.21 7.43
N GLY A 308 15.27 -2.09 7.25
CA GLY A 308 13.97 -2.09 6.57
C GLY A 308 12.95 -2.98 7.28
N ALA A 309 13.01 -3.08 8.61
CA ALA A 309 12.06 -3.80 9.45
C ALA A 309 11.04 -2.82 10.03
N ALA A 310 9.76 -3.16 9.98
CA ALA A 310 8.68 -2.36 10.57
C ALA A 310 8.16 -2.99 11.86
N ILE A 311 7.60 -2.17 12.75
CA ILE A 311 6.85 -2.66 13.93
C ILE A 311 5.38 -2.30 13.73
N ALA A 312 4.52 -3.31 13.64
CA ALA A 312 3.08 -3.14 13.48
C ALA A 312 2.34 -3.53 14.76
N LYS A 313 1.46 -2.64 15.22
CA LYS A 313 0.60 -2.90 16.38
C LYS A 313 -0.60 -3.75 15.95
N VAL A 314 -0.97 -4.72 16.78
CA VAL A 314 -2.19 -5.52 16.61
C VAL A 314 -3.21 -5.14 17.69
N GLU A 315 -4.49 -5.12 17.37
CA GLU A 315 -5.53 -4.86 18.38
C GLU A 315 -5.83 -6.12 19.20
N GLY A 316 -4.87 -6.50 20.05
CA GLY A 316 -4.91 -7.64 20.96
C GLY A 316 -4.58 -9.01 20.34
N LYS A 317 -4.36 -10.00 21.22
CA LYS A 317 -3.92 -11.37 20.87
C LYS A 317 -4.81 -12.13 19.89
N GLY A 318 -6.12 -11.86 19.87
CA GLY A 318 -7.06 -12.48 18.94
C GLY A 318 -6.85 -12.06 17.48
N SER A 319 -6.10 -10.98 17.25
CA SER A 319 -5.90 -10.37 15.93
C SER A 319 -4.57 -10.74 15.27
N ILE A 320 -3.63 -11.35 16.01
CA ILE A 320 -2.28 -11.69 15.53
C ILE A 320 -2.35 -12.53 14.25
N GLU A 321 -3.18 -13.56 14.23
CA GLU A 321 -3.35 -14.45 13.07
C GLU A 321 -3.72 -13.68 11.80
N ARG A 322 -4.66 -12.73 11.94
CA ARG A 322 -5.19 -11.93 10.82
C ARG A 322 -4.11 -11.02 10.23
N TYR A 323 -3.38 -10.32 11.10
CA TYR A 323 -2.26 -9.46 10.71
C TYR A 323 -1.12 -10.27 10.08
N ARG A 324 -0.80 -11.45 10.64
CA ARG A 324 0.23 -12.34 10.10
C ARG A 324 -0.12 -12.78 8.68
N ARG A 325 -1.36 -13.25 8.45
CA ARG A 325 -1.84 -13.62 7.12
C ARG A 325 -1.86 -12.43 6.14
N PHE A 326 -2.13 -11.22 6.61
CA PHE A 326 -2.09 -10.01 5.78
C PHE A 326 -0.66 -9.75 5.29
N PHE A 327 0.33 -9.62 6.18
CA PHE A 327 1.71 -9.32 5.79
C PHE A 327 2.38 -10.46 5.01
N GLN A 328 2.01 -11.72 5.28
CA GLN A 328 2.50 -12.88 4.50
C GLN A 328 2.09 -12.80 3.02
N ARG A 329 0.95 -12.18 2.67
CA ARG A 329 0.54 -11.96 1.28
C ARG A 329 1.47 -11.00 0.53
N PHE A 330 2.21 -10.16 1.25
CA PHE A 330 3.26 -9.28 0.70
C PHE A 330 4.64 -9.96 0.68
N GLU A 331 4.68 -11.27 0.93
CA GLU A 331 5.87 -12.10 1.09
C GLU A 331 6.89 -11.53 2.08
N MET A 332 6.38 -10.88 3.13
CA MET A 332 7.21 -10.38 4.20
C MET A 332 7.46 -11.47 5.23
N ARG A 333 8.66 -11.45 5.83
CA ARG A 333 8.90 -12.17 7.07
C ARG A 333 8.08 -11.52 8.19
N VAL A 334 7.28 -12.32 8.89
CA VAL A 334 6.44 -11.86 9.99
C VAL A 334 6.90 -12.50 11.28
N ALA A 335 7.39 -11.66 12.19
CA ALA A 335 7.68 -12.04 13.57
C ALA A 335 6.59 -11.53 14.51
N VAL A 336 6.40 -12.20 15.64
CA VAL A 336 5.39 -11.84 16.65
C VAL A 336 6.07 -11.73 18.01
N VAL A 337 5.80 -10.66 18.74
CA VAL A 337 6.06 -10.59 20.19
C VAL A 337 4.73 -10.60 20.92
N ALA A 338 4.58 -11.52 21.86
CA ALA A 338 3.37 -11.66 22.67
C ALA A 338 3.69 -11.85 24.17
N ASP A 339 2.73 -11.49 25.01
CA ASP A 339 2.80 -11.72 26.45
C ASP A 339 2.62 -13.21 26.79
N LEU A 340 3.12 -13.64 27.95
CA LEU A 340 3.09 -15.04 28.39
C LEU A 340 1.68 -15.63 28.49
N ASP A 341 0.67 -14.79 28.69
CA ASP A 341 -0.73 -15.22 28.82
C ASP A 341 -1.29 -15.84 27.53
N VAL A 342 -0.60 -15.63 26.38
CA VAL A 342 -0.92 -16.26 25.11
C VAL A 342 -0.81 -17.78 25.16
N LEU A 343 0.09 -18.32 26.00
CA LEU A 343 0.22 -19.76 26.20
C LEU A 343 -1.01 -20.35 26.88
N LEU A 344 -1.69 -19.58 27.74
CA LEU A 344 -2.92 -20.00 28.41
C LEU A 344 -4.14 -19.77 27.52
N SER A 345 -4.19 -18.65 26.81
CA SER A 345 -5.34 -18.26 25.99
C SER A 345 -4.90 -17.50 24.72
N GLY A 346 -5.33 -17.97 23.55
CA GLY A 346 -5.02 -17.33 22.27
C GLY A 346 -3.84 -17.94 21.50
N PHE A 347 -3.22 -19.02 22.00
CA PHE A 347 -2.12 -19.73 21.33
C PHE A 347 -2.43 -20.12 19.89
N ASP A 348 -3.66 -20.57 19.62
CA ASP A 348 -4.10 -20.97 18.28
C ASP A 348 -4.02 -19.83 17.25
N LYS A 349 -3.98 -18.58 17.73
CA LYS A 349 -3.90 -17.36 16.90
C LYS A 349 -2.48 -16.94 16.56
N LEU A 350 -1.46 -17.59 17.13
CA LEU A 350 -0.06 -17.30 16.81
C LEU A 350 0.38 -17.89 15.47
N GLY A 351 -0.35 -18.90 14.97
CA GLY A 351 0.02 -19.65 13.77
C GLY A 351 1.19 -20.63 13.99
N ALA A 352 1.42 -21.06 15.23
CA ALA A 352 2.49 -22.00 15.59
C ALA A 352 2.23 -23.42 15.04
N SER A 353 3.31 -24.18 14.85
CA SER A 353 3.30 -25.57 14.36
C SER A 353 2.56 -26.55 15.28
N VAL A 354 2.25 -27.73 14.73
CA VAL A 354 1.57 -28.81 15.47
C VAL A 354 2.43 -29.29 16.65
N GLU A 355 3.75 -29.33 16.49
CA GLU A 355 4.70 -29.75 17.52
C GLU A 355 4.71 -28.77 18.70
N CYS A 356 4.74 -27.46 18.41
CA CYS A 356 4.58 -26.41 19.41
C CYS A 356 3.25 -26.51 20.16
N ARG A 357 2.14 -26.86 19.47
CA ARG A 357 0.83 -27.07 20.11
C ARG A 357 0.84 -28.24 21.07
N GLN A 358 1.39 -29.39 20.67
CA GLN A 358 1.47 -30.56 21.54
C GLN A 358 2.31 -30.30 22.79
N LEU A 359 3.43 -29.60 22.65
CA LEU A 359 4.26 -29.24 23.81
C LEU A 359 3.55 -28.23 24.72
N ARG A 360 2.85 -27.24 24.13
CA ARG A 360 2.00 -26.30 24.86
C ARG A 360 0.91 -27.00 25.66
N GLU A 361 0.23 -28.00 25.09
CA GLU A 361 -0.79 -28.77 25.82
C GLU A 361 -0.19 -29.43 27.06
N LYS A 362 0.98 -30.07 26.94
CA LYS A 362 1.67 -30.66 28.09
C LYS A 362 2.03 -29.61 29.16
N VAL A 363 2.53 -28.44 28.74
CA VAL A 363 2.83 -27.32 29.65
C VAL A 363 1.57 -26.87 30.39
N VAL A 364 0.47 -26.64 29.67
CA VAL A 364 -0.80 -26.18 30.27
C VAL A 364 -1.39 -27.24 31.19
N SER A 365 -1.35 -28.52 30.83
CA SER A 365 -1.77 -29.61 31.72
C SER A 365 -0.96 -29.65 33.01
N LYS A 366 0.36 -29.45 32.93
CA LYS A 366 1.22 -29.41 34.13
C LYS A 366 0.92 -28.18 34.99
N VAL A 367 0.67 -27.02 34.38
CA VAL A 367 0.23 -25.82 35.12
C VAL A 367 -1.10 -26.08 35.83
N GLN A 368 -2.07 -26.72 35.16
CA GLN A 368 -3.37 -27.05 35.77
C GLN A 368 -3.23 -28.04 36.94
N GLU A 369 -2.35 -29.03 36.83
CA GLU A 369 -2.01 -29.95 37.93
C GLU A 369 -1.46 -29.19 39.15
N LEU A 370 -0.54 -28.24 38.93
CA LEU A 370 0.05 -27.42 39.99
C LEU A 370 -0.97 -26.45 40.61
N VAL A 371 -1.84 -25.85 39.78
CA VAL A 371 -2.95 -25.01 40.27
C VAL A 371 -3.91 -25.83 41.15
N ALA A 372 -4.21 -27.07 40.77
CA ALA A 372 -5.08 -27.95 41.55
C ALA A 372 -4.42 -28.42 42.86
N ALA A 373 -3.09 -28.50 42.90
CA ALA A 373 -2.32 -28.84 44.10
C ALA A 373 -2.17 -27.64 45.07
N GLU A 374 -2.10 -26.41 44.56
CA GLU A 374 -2.28 -25.19 45.34
C GLU A 374 -3.76 -25.00 45.67
N ASP A 375 -4.27 -25.69 46.68
CA ASP A 375 -5.66 -25.63 47.18
C ASP A 375 -6.07 -24.18 47.53
N THR A 376 -6.46 -23.40 46.51
CA THR A 376 -6.57 -21.94 46.59
C THR A 376 -8.03 -21.54 46.70
N LYS A 377 -8.52 -21.44 47.94
CA LYS A 377 -9.57 -20.46 48.23
C LYS A 377 -8.98 -19.06 47.97
N PRO A 378 -9.58 -18.23 47.10
CA PRO A 378 -9.03 -16.93 46.77
C PRO A 378 -8.93 -16.07 48.04
N SER A 379 -7.74 -15.50 48.28
CA SER A 379 -7.49 -14.59 49.39
C SER A 379 -8.35 -13.32 49.25
N SER A 380 -8.76 -12.75 50.39
CA SER A 380 -9.59 -11.54 50.44
C SER A 380 -8.96 -10.33 49.73
N ASP A 381 -7.64 -10.29 49.56
CA ASP A 381 -6.94 -9.21 48.86
C ASP A 381 -6.88 -9.41 47.35
N THR A 382 -6.87 -10.66 46.87
CA THR A 382 -7.05 -11.00 45.45
C THR A 382 -8.47 -10.65 44.99
N LEU A 383 -9.46 -10.82 45.87
CA LEU A 383 -10.84 -10.39 45.63
C LEU A 383 -10.98 -8.86 45.54
N LYS A 384 -10.24 -8.10 46.38
CA LYS A 384 -10.24 -6.62 46.34
C LYS A 384 -9.55 -6.05 45.09
N SER A 385 -8.50 -6.70 44.58
CA SER A 385 -7.81 -6.25 43.36
C SER A 385 -8.61 -6.57 42.09
N LEU A 386 -9.28 -7.73 42.05
CA LEU A 386 -10.18 -8.13 40.96
C LEU A 386 -11.43 -7.22 40.85
N ALA A 387 -11.94 -6.70 41.98
CA ALA A 387 -13.06 -5.76 42.03
C ALA A 387 -12.80 -4.42 41.31
N ARG A 388 -11.54 -4.11 40.95
CA ARG A 388 -11.18 -2.91 40.18
C ARG A 388 -11.33 -3.08 38.67
N SER A 389 -11.48 -4.30 38.16
CA SER A 389 -11.72 -4.55 36.73
C SER A 389 -13.23 -4.66 36.46
N GLY A 390 -13.77 -3.80 35.59
CA GLY A 390 -15.22 -3.69 35.35
C GLY A 390 -15.90 -5.01 34.96
N SER A 391 -15.20 -5.89 34.22
CA SER A 391 -15.75 -7.19 33.82
C SER A 391 -15.71 -8.26 34.93
N ALA A 392 -14.77 -8.18 35.87
CA ALA A 392 -14.75 -9.11 37.01
C ALA A 392 -15.80 -8.71 38.05
N ARG A 393 -16.06 -7.40 38.19
CA ARG A 393 -17.15 -6.88 39.01
C ARG A 393 -18.51 -7.33 38.47
N SER A 394 -18.74 -7.26 37.16
CA SER A 394 -20.00 -7.75 36.58
C SER A 394 -20.19 -9.26 36.72
N LEU A 395 -19.12 -10.06 36.59
CA LEU A 395 -19.17 -11.51 36.80
C LEU A 395 -19.40 -11.87 38.29
N TRP A 396 -18.82 -11.10 39.21
CA TRP A 396 -19.08 -11.24 40.64
C TRP A 396 -20.50 -10.83 41.02
N GLU A 397 -21.01 -9.72 40.49
CA GLU A 397 -22.39 -9.28 40.67
C GLU A 397 -23.37 -10.33 40.11
N GLN A 398 -23.05 -10.95 38.96
CA GLN A 398 -23.83 -12.09 38.42
C GLN A 398 -23.77 -13.33 39.32
N ALA A 399 -22.60 -13.68 39.85
CA ALA A 399 -22.46 -14.80 40.78
C ALA A 399 -23.21 -14.55 42.10
N GLN A 400 -23.18 -13.33 42.63
CA GLN A 400 -23.95 -12.93 43.82
C GLN A 400 -25.46 -12.96 43.57
N LEU A 401 -25.90 -12.41 42.44
CA LEU A 401 -27.31 -12.38 42.06
C LEU A 401 -27.85 -13.81 41.87
N LYS A 402 -27.09 -14.69 41.22
CA LYS A 402 -27.44 -16.11 41.10
C LYS A 402 -27.45 -16.83 42.45
N ASN A 403 -26.59 -16.44 43.39
CA ASN A 403 -26.59 -17.02 44.75
C ASN A 403 -27.82 -16.59 45.55
N GLU A 404 -28.25 -15.33 45.42
CA GLU A 404 -29.49 -14.83 46.00
C GLU A 404 -30.73 -15.47 45.36
N GLU A 405 -30.75 -15.63 44.04
CA GLU A 405 -31.79 -16.37 43.32
C GLU A 405 -31.87 -17.84 43.77
N HIS A 406 -30.73 -18.50 43.99
CA HIS A 406 -30.69 -19.87 44.51
C HIS A 406 -31.24 -19.95 45.94
N ALA A 407 -30.85 -19.00 46.80
CA ALA A 407 -31.34 -18.91 48.17
C ALA A 407 -32.87 -18.67 48.23
N GLN A 408 -33.43 -18.04 47.20
CA GLN A 408 -34.87 -17.82 47.01
C GLN A 408 -35.56 -18.95 46.22
N GLY A 409 -34.82 -19.99 45.78
CA GLY A 409 -35.34 -21.12 45.00
C GLY A 409 -35.70 -20.78 43.55
N LEU A 410 -35.22 -19.65 43.03
CA LEU A 410 -35.49 -19.12 41.69
C LEU A 410 -34.47 -19.57 40.63
N CYS A 411 -33.34 -20.15 41.04
CA CYS A 411 -32.39 -20.76 40.13
C CYS A 411 -31.93 -22.13 40.65
N THR A 412 -31.46 -22.97 39.73
CA THR A 412 -30.95 -24.30 40.04
C THR A 412 -29.50 -24.23 40.54
N PHE A 413 -29.08 -25.24 41.31
CA PHE A 413 -27.70 -25.34 41.79
C PHE A 413 -26.69 -25.35 40.63
N GLU A 414 -27.04 -25.92 39.47
CA GLU A 414 -26.19 -25.93 38.27
C GLU A 414 -25.98 -24.53 37.67
N GLU A 415 -27.03 -23.69 37.64
CA GLU A 415 -26.93 -22.31 37.15
C GLU A 415 -26.10 -21.41 38.08
N LEU A 416 -26.23 -21.63 39.40
CA LEU A 416 -25.38 -20.99 40.40
C LEU A 416 -23.91 -21.44 40.23
N ASN A 417 -23.69 -22.74 40.09
CA ASN A 417 -22.34 -23.29 39.98
C ASN A 417 -21.66 -22.82 38.69
N CYS A 418 -22.39 -22.69 37.56
CA CYS A 418 -21.86 -22.14 36.31
C CYS A 418 -21.40 -20.67 36.44
N ALA A 419 -22.17 -19.82 37.15
CA ALA A 419 -21.79 -18.42 37.38
C ALA A 419 -20.59 -18.29 38.32
N ILE A 420 -20.51 -19.15 39.33
CA ILE A 420 -19.36 -19.28 40.22
C ILE A 420 -18.14 -19.79 39.45
N ASP A 421 -18.26 -20.87 38.69
CA ASP A 421 -17.21 -21.45 37.85
C ASP A 421 -16.68 -20.45 36.82
N ALA A 422 -17.54 -19.61 36.22
CA ALA A 422 -17.11 -18.55 35.32
C ALA A 422 -16.25 -17.46 36.01
N PHE A 423 -16.55 -17.14 37.26
CA PHE A 423 -15.74 -16.22 38.07
C PHE A 423 -14.41 -16.88 38.52
N PHE A 424 -14.46 -18.14 38.96
CA PHE A 424 -13.28 -18.90 39.38
C PHE A 424 -12.36 -19.28 38.21
N ALA A 425 -12.88 -19.53 37.01
CA ALA A 425 -12.08 -19.71 35.79
C ALA A 425 -11.16 -18.51 35.52
N ARG A 426 -11.59 -17.30 35.91
CA ARG A 426 -10.78 -16.08 35.81
C ARG A 426 -9.72 -15.95 36.91
N SER A 427 -10.02 -16.36 38.15
CA SER A 427 -9.00 -16.37 39.23
C SER A 427 -7.94 -17.46 38.99
N ILE A 428 -8.36 -18.63 38.48
CA ILE A 428 -7.50 -19.71 38.00
C ILE A 428 -6.55 -19.21 36.90
N SER A 429 -7.01 -18.33 36.00
CA SER A 429 -6.15 -17.74 34.96
C SER A 429 -5.01 -16.87 35.53
N GLY A 430 -5.22 -16.20 36.67
CA GLY A 430 -4.18 -15.38 37.31
C GLY A 430 -3.13 -16.23 38.04
N THR A 431 -3.59 -17.24 38.78
CA THR A 431 -2.70 -18.20 39.46
C THR A 431 -1.91 -19.03 38.46
N ALA A 432 -2.56 -19.50 37.38
CA ALA A 432 -1.90 -20.22 36.29
C ALA A 432 -0.82 -19.37 35.63
N LEU A 433 -1.07 -18.08 35.40
CA LEU A 433 -0.08 -17.17 34.83
C LEU A 433 1.11 -16.95 35.78
N ARG A 434 0.86 -16.83 37.09
CA ARG A 434 1.91 -16.74 38.11
C ARG A 434 2.78 -17.99 38.12
N ILE A 435 2.18 -19.17 38.23
CA ILE A 435 2.89 -20.47 38.23
C ILE A 435 3.70 -20.62 36.94
N LEU A 436 3.14 -20.22 35.79
CA LEU A 436 3.83 -20.27 34.51
C LEU A 436 4.98 -19.27 34.42
N ALA A 437 4.84 -18.07 35.01
CA ALA A 437 5.88 -17.05 35.04
C ALA A 437 7.05 -17.44 35.95
N GLU A 438 6.75 -17.88 37.17
CA GLU A 438 7.74 -18.29 38.19
C GLU A 438 8.41 -19.62 37.83
N ALA A 439 7.64 -20.58 37.29
CA ALA A 439 8.09 -21.90 36.86
C ALA A 439 9.03 -22.58 37.89
N GLU A 440 8.63 -22.60 39.16
CA GLU A 440 9.43 -23.17 40.26
C GLU A 440 9.63 -24.69 40.12
N ASP A 441 8.65 -25.38 39.54
CA ASP A 441 8.74 -26.81 39.24
C ASP A 441 9.78 -27.09 38.13
N PRO A 442 10.82 -27.92 38.37
CA PRO A 442 11.88 -28.17 37.40
C PRO A 442 11.39 -28.75 36.07
N GLN A 443 10.34 -29.59 36.11
CA GLN A 443 9.78 -30.22 34.92
C GLN A 443 9.01 -29.20 34.08
N LEU A 444 8.19 -28.35 34.72
CA LEU A 444 7.51 -27.24 34.07
C LEU A 444 8.51 -26.26 33.45
N LYS A 445 9.59 -25.92 34.18
CA LYS A 445 10.64 -25.02 33.69
C LYS A 445 11.29 -25.54 32.41
N GLU A 446 11.70 -26.81 32.39
CA GLU A 446 12.32 -27.41 31.21
C GLU A 446 11.35 -27.41 30.01
N MET A 447 10.10 -27.84 30.22
CA MET A 447 9.09 -27.87 29.17
C MET A 447 8.75 -26.48 28.64
N LYS A 448 8.67 -25.47 29.52
CA LYS A 448 8.46 -24.06 29.16
C LYS A 448 9.65 -23.55 28.34
N SER A 449 10.88 -23.74 28.80
CA SER A 449 12.08 -23.30 28.08
C SER A 449 12.21 -23.95 26.71
N GLN A 450 11.88 -25.24 26.60
CA GLN A 450 11.84 -25.96 25.33
C GLN A 450 10.78 -25.36 24.38
N LEU A 451 9.56 -25.10 24.88
CA LEU A 451 8.49 -24.49 24.10
C LEU A 451 8.87 -23.09 23.59
N LEU A 452 9.38 -22.23 24.47
CA LEU A 452 9.82 -20.89 24.10
C LEU A 452 10.94 -20.92 23.06
N ARG A 453 11.88 -21.87 23.17
CA ARG A 453 12.93 -22.05 22.16
C ARG A 453 12.37 -22.49 20.80
N MET A 454 11.41 -23.40 20.77
CA MET A 454 10.76 -23.82 19.52
C MET A 454 9.97 -22.68 18.87
N LEU A 455 9.22 -21.92 19.67
CA LEU A 455 8.48 -20.75 19.18
C LEU A 455 9.41 -19.70 18.55
N ARG A 456 10.58 -19.45 19.14
CA ARG A 456 11.58 -18.52 18.58
C ARG A 456 12.10 -18.96 17.20
N LEU A 457 12.18 -20.26 16.93
CA LEU A 457 12.55 -20.77 15.60
C LEU A 457 11.46 -20.51 14.55
N GLU A 458 10.22 -20.30 14.96
CA GLU A 458 9.06 -19.98 14.12
C GLU A 458 8.73 -18.47 14.07
N ASP A 459 9.68 -17.63 14.50
CA ASP A 459 9.53 -16.18 14.63
C ASP A 459 8.43 -15.74 15.60
N ILE A 460 8.15 -16.55 16.61
CA ILE A 460 7.20 -16.26 17.68
C ILE A 460 7.97 -16.08 18.98
N TYR A 461 8.04 -14.85 19.47
CA TYR A 461 8.71 -14.46 20.70
C TYR A 461 7.67 -14.25 21.79
N VAL A 462 7.77 -15.03 22.87
CA VAL A 462 6.90 -14.89 24.04
C VAL A 462 7.76 -14.54 25.24
N TRP A 463 7.37 -13.50 25.97
CA TRP A 463 8.10 -13.05 27.16
C TRP A 463 8.05 -14.10 28.27
N GLU A 464 9.19 -14.39 28.88
CA GLU A 464 9.29 -15.43 29.91
C GLU A 464 8.62 -15.05 31.25
N ARG A 465 8.61 -13.75 31.60
CA ARG A 465 8.14 -13.25 32.91
C ARG A 465 6.73 -12.67 32.91
N GLY A 466 5.96 -12.84 31.84
CA GLY A 466 4.61 -12.26 31.72
C GLY A 466 4.53 -11.28 30.57
N ALA A 467 4.34 -10.01 30.89
CA ALA A 467 4.34 -8.92 29.92
C ALA A 467 5.65 -8.13 29.98
N ILE A 468 5.91 -7.27 29.00
CA ILE A 468 7.15 -6.47 28.95
C ILE A 468 7.31 -5.57 30.20
N GLU A 469 6.20 -5.16 30.83
CA GLU A 469 6.25 -4.34 32.06
C GLU A 469 6.72 -5.10 33.30
N ALA A 470 6.77 -6.44 33.25
CA ALA A 470 7.31 -7.27 34.33
C ALA A 470 8.85 -7.19 34.44
N TYR A 471 9.51 -6.63 33.43
CA TYR A 471 10.95 -6.39 33.41
C TYR A 471 11.31 -5.01 33.97
N TYR A 472 10.32 -4.15 34.20
CA TYR A 472 10.54 -2.82 34.74
C TYR A 472 10.89 -2.91 36.24
N PRO A 473 11.64 -1.94 36.76
CA PRO A 473 11.77 -1.74 38.21
C PRO A 473 10.41 -1.54 38.88
N ALA A 474 10.38 -1.75 40.20
CA ALA A 474 9.23 -1.44 41.02
C ALA A 474 8.93 0.07 40.97
N LEU A 475 7.63 0.40 40.93
CA LEU A 475 7.17 1.79 40.91
C LEU A 475 7.58 2.52 42.20
N GLU A 476 8.13 3.72 42.05
CA GLU A 476 8.31 4.64 43.18
C GLU A 476 6.99 5.34 43.53
N ALA A 477 6.87 5.86 44.76
CA ALA A 477 5.60 6.38 45.29
C ALA A 477 4.97 7.53 44.48
N ASN A 478 5.74 8.20 43.60
CA ASN A 478 5.31 9.34 42.80
C ASN A 478 5.11 9.00 41.31
N GLU A 479 5.25 7.74 40.89
CA GLU A 479 5.19 7.35 39.49
C GLU A 479 3.78 6.91 39.04
N SER A 480 3.44 7.21 37.79
CA SER A 480 2.16 6.80 37.18
C SER A 480 2.14 5.29 36.92
N ASN A 481 1.05 4.63 37.31
CA ASN A 481 0.83 3.20 37.03
C ASN A 481 0.25 2.94 35.62
N LYS A 482 0.14 3.97 34.76
CA LYS A 482 -0.33 3.77 33.38
C LYS A 482 0.79 3.17 32.53
N LYS A 483 0.47 2.13 31.74
CA LYS A 483 1.42 1.40 30.88
C LYS A 483 2.32 2.32 30.03
N ASN A 484 1.71 3.28 29.32
CA ASN A 484 2.45 4.21 28.45
C ASN A 484 3.39 5.14 29.22
N ASP A 485 2.97 5.61 30.40
CA ASP A 485 3.81 6.48 31.24
C ASP A 485 5.03 5.72 31.77
N ARG A 486 4.82 4.47 32.20
CA ARG A 486 5.91 3.57 32.63
C ARG A 486 6.88 3.26 31.50
N ALA A 487 6.38 2.99 30.29
CA ALA A 487 7.23 2.75 29.12
C ALA A 487 8.07 3.99 28.77
N ARG A 488 7.49 5.19 28.84
CA ARG A 488 8.22 6.45 28.64
C ARG A 488 9.29 6.66 29.71
N GLY A 489 8.91 6.50 30.99
CA GLY A 489 9.86 6.61 32.11
C GLY A 489 11.02 5.62 31.98
N PHE A 490 10.75 4.38 31.57
CA PHE A 490 11.80 3.41 31.31
C PHE A 490 12.78 3.90 30.23
N CYS A 491 12.28 4.42 29.11
CA CYS A 491 13.15 4.93 28.04
C CYS A 491 14.00 6.13 28.47
N GLU A 492 13.47 6.99 29.35
CA GLU A 492 14.18 8.15 29.90
C GLU A 492 15.31 7.75 30.87
N HIS A 493 15.10 6.70 31.69
CA HIS A 493 16.06 6.29 32.72
C HIS A 493 17.08 5.25 32.24
N TYR A 494 16.71 4.36 31.32
CA TYR A 494 17.54 3.24 30.87
C TYR A 494 18.09 3.50 29.46
N THR A 495 19.16 4.30 29.38
CA THR A 495 19.73 4.78 28.11
C THR A 495 21.02 4.08 27.68
N THR A 496 21.51 3.12 28.48
CA THR A 496 22.73 2.35 28.18
C THR A 496 22.49 0.85 28.21
N ALA A 497 23.23 0.09 27.39
CA ALA A 497 23.11 -1.37 27.36
C ALA A 497 23.33 -1.99 28.75
N ASP A 498 24.31 -1.51 29.51
CA ASP A 498 24.61 -2.01 30.86
C ASP A 498 23.46 -1.75 31.83
N SER A 499 22.79 -0.59 31.74
CA SER A 499 21.61 -0.30 32.58
C SER A 499 20.45 -1.26 32.30
N ILE A 500 20.26 -1.68 31.04
CA ILE A 500 19.20 -2.63 30.66
C ILE A 500 19.59 -4.05 31.07
N ARG A 501 20.83 -4.47 30.83
CA ARG A 501 21.32 -5.82 31.19
C ARG A 501 21.41 -6.03 32.70
N SER A 502 21.57 -4.96 33.48
CA SER A 502 21.62 -4.99 34.95
C SER A 502 20.25 -4.91 35.63
N LEU A 503 19.15 -4.90 34.87
CA LEU A 503 17.80 -4.89 35.44
C LEU A 503 17.62 -6.06 36.44
N PRO A 504 16.91 -5.84 37.56
CA PRO A 504 16.67 -6.89 38.56
C PRO A 504 16.04 -8.16 37.97
N ALA A 505 15.28 -8.02 36.89
CA ALA A 505 14.66 -9.13 36.18
C ALA A 505 15.65 -10.15 35.59
N PHE A 506 16.89 -9.74 35.32
CA PHE A 506 17.93 -10.58 34.72
C PHE A 506 18.99 -11.07 35.71
N ARG A 507 18.90 -10.72 37.00
CA ARG A 507 19.94 -11.00 37.99
C ARG A 507 20.26 -12.50 38.14
N ASP A 508 19.26 -13.36 37.99
CA ASP A 508 19.38 -14.82 38.11
C ASP A 508 19.36 -15.52 36.74
N ALA A 509 19.34 -14.77 35.64
CA ALA A 509 19.30 -15.29 34.28
C ALA A 509 20.72 -15.39 33.68
N ALA A 510 21.00 -16.47 32.95
CA ALA A 510 22.28 -16.66 32.29
C ALA A 510 22.53 -15.66 31.14
N ALA A 511 21.47 -15.07 30.59
CA ALA A 511 21.52 -14.08 29.53
C ALA A 511 20.33 -13.11 29.63
N CYS A 512 20.49 -11.91 29.10
CA CYS A 512 19.40 -10.96 28.93
C CYS A 512 18.44 -11.47 27.85
N GLU A 513 17.16 -11.63 28.18
CA GLU A 513 16.17 -12.12 27.23
C GLU A 513 16.00 -11.19 26.03
N PHE A 514 16.13 -9.88 26.23
CA PHE A 514 16.09 -8.90 25.14
C PHE A 514 17.20 -9.15 24.11
N ASP A 515 18.43 -9.45 24.55
CA ASP A 515 19.54 -9.78 23.65
C ASP A 515 19.19 -11.03 22.81
N LEU A 516 18.61 -12.07 23.42
CA LEU A 516 18.21 -13.30 22.71
C LEU A 516 17.15 -13.03 21.63
N VAL A 517 16.14 -12.22 21.95
CA VAL A 517 15.04 -11.87 21.03
C VAL A 517 15.58 -11.06 19.86
N PHE A 518 16.32 -9.98 20.13
CA PHE A 518 16.81 -9.09 19.08
C PHE A 518 17.93 -9.71 18.25
N GLU A 519 18.86 -10.47 18.85
CA GLU A 519 19.88 -11.18 18.10
C GLU A 519 19.24 -12.15 17.10
N THR A 520 18.24 -12.93 17.53
CA THR A 520 17.55 -13.87 16.65
C THR A 520 16.77 -13.14 15.54
N PHE A 521 16.04 -12.08 15.89
CA PHE A 521 15.26 -11.29 14.95
C PHE A 521 16.14 -10.62 13.88
N PHE A 522 17.22 -9.96 14.27
CA PHE A 522 18.09 -9.22 13.35
C PHE A 522 19.09 -10.11 12.60
N ARG A 523 19.53 -11.24 13.17
CA ARG A 523 20.45 -12.17 12.48
C ARG A 523 19.85 -12.77 11.20
N SER A 524 18.53 -12.92 11.20
CA SER A 524 17.73 -13.47 10.10
C SER A 524 17.25 -12.39 9.12
N THR A 525 17.41 -11.10 9.43
CA THR A 525 17.19 -9.98 8.49
C THR A 525 18.47 -9.44 7.85
N LEU A 526 19.66 -9.80 8.36
CA LEU A 526 20.93 -9.42 7.76
C LEU A 526 21.05 -10.01 6.34
N PRO A 527 21.21 -9.16 5.30
CA PRO A 527 21.84 -9.64 4.09
C PRO A 527 23.24 -10.11 4.47
N LEU A 528 23.65 -11.29 4.00
CA LEU A 528 25.04 -11.75 4.13
C LEU A 528 25.98 -10.59 3.78
N PRO A 529 27.00 -10.27 4.58
CA PRO A 529 27.94 -9.23 4.24
C PRO A 529 28.62 -9.62 2.92
N ASN A 530 28.27 -8.91 1.85
CA ASN A 530 28.97 -8.96 0.59
C ASN A 530 30.42 -8.52 0.86
N THR A 531 31.33 -9.48 0.95
CA THR A 531 32.74 -9.27 0.62
C THR A 531 32.82 -9.13 -0.90
N ALA A 532 32.24 -8.05 -1.44
CA ALA A 532 32.52 -7.62 -2.79
C ALA A 532 33.73 -6.68 -2.70
N GLU A 533 34.89 -7.18 -3.12
CA GLU A 533 36.06 -6.35 -3.37
C GLU A 533 35.64 -5.15 -4.23
N ILE A 534 35.97 -3.95 -3.74
CA ILE A 534 35.78 -2.70 -4.46
C ILE A 534 36.64 -2.80 -5.73
N PRO A 535 36.08 -2.78 -6.95
CA PRO A 535 36.90 -2.70 -8.15
C PRO A 535 37.57 -1.33 -8.14
N GLU A 536 38.90 -1.30 -8.21
CA GLU A 536 39.68 -0.09 -8.39
C GLU A 536 39.11 0.71 -9.57
N GLN A 537 38.78 1.98 -9.31
CA GLN A 537 38.36 2.93 -10.34
C GLN A 537 39.48 3.05 -11.38
N ALA A 538 39.18 2.64 -12.61
CA ALA A 538 40.01 2.96 -13.77
C ALA A 538 40.17 4.49 -13.86
N ALA A 539 41.39 4.97 -13.64
CA ALA A 539 41.77 6.36 -13.77
C ALA A 539 41.38 6.90 -15.16
N SER A 540 40.83 8.11 -15.16
CA SER A 540 40.41 8.83 -16.34
C SER A 540 41.56 9.06 -17.32
N ALA A 541 41.51 8.43 -18.49
CA ALA A 541 42.29 8.86 -19.66
C ALA A 541 41.61 10.07 -20.31
N LYS A 542 41.88 11.26 -19.77
CA LYS A 542 41.72 12.54 -20.46
C LYS A 542 42.96 13.37 -20.17
N ASP A 543 44.00 13.13 -20.97
CA ASP A 543 44.97 14.13 -21.40
C ASP A 543 45.92 13.48 -22.42
N ALA A 544 45.61 13.65 -23.70
CA ALA A 544 46.52 13.37 -24.80
C ALA A 544 46.81 14.70 -25.52
N PRO A 545 48.08 15.13 -25.66
CA PRO A 545 48.43 16.38 -26.34
C PRO A 545 48.40 16.21 -27.87
N PRO A 546 48.33 17.30 -28.65
CA PRO A 546 48.13 17.23 -30.08
C PRO A 546 49.39 16.75 -30.81
N ALA A 547 49.18 15.84 -31.76
CA ALA A 547 50.20 15.31 -32.65
C ALA A 547 50.82 16.43 -33.51
N THR A 548 52.14 16.60 -33.40
CA THR A 548 52.95 17.43 -34.27
C THR A 548 53.37 16.59 -35.47
N THR A 549 52.91 16.96 -36.66
CA THR A 549 53.44 16.46 -37.93
C THR A 549 54.75 17.18 -38.25
N ALA A 550 55.85 16.44 -38.28
CA ALA A 550 57.10 16.86 -38.92
C ALA A 550 57.79 15.65 -39.55
N ALA A 551 58.18 15.83 -40.80
CA ALA A 551 58.77 14.86 -41.72
C ALA A 551 60.14 14.33 -41.26
N THR A 552 60.50 13.12 -41.71
CA THR A 552 61.75 12.76 -42.43
C THR A 552 61.96 11.23 -42.42
N GLY A 553 62.39 10.68 -43.56
CA GLY A 553 62.88 9.30 -43.70
C GLY A 553 62.15 8.49 -44.75
#